data_AF-A0A075AMM6-F1
#
_entry.id   AF-A0A075AMM6-F1
#
_cell.length_a   1.000
_cell.length_b   1.000
_cell.length_c   1.000
_cell.angle_alpha   90.00
_cell.angle_beta   90.00
_cell.angle_gamma   90.00
#
_symmetry.space_group_name_H-M   'P 1'
#
loop_
_entity.id
_entity.type
_entity.pdbx_description
1 polymer ?
#
loop_
_entity_poly.entity_id
_entity_poly.type
_entity_poly.pdbx_seq_one_letter_code
_entity_poly.pdbx_strand_id
1 'polypeptide(L)'
;MSSNKISPSTSEDLLHDPPGYIKPNMQDFQLTDVGMVELKNDISQALEVQYLSPAVFPSTFPVKGHIFGKNHRLMINLACSRQTEKEAPAVNIIFVVDTGSPDTFLSKDAVEALIGKKVENFPSSLYVLIQDEERAIQCHLSPEHSHFADVNVLGMDSITDMGLMLAVNGKTKEFALNK
;
A
#
# COMPACT_ATOMS: atom_id res chain seq x y z
N MET A 1 31.39 -43.67 25.07
CA MET A 1 30.36 -42.63 25.22
C MET A 1 30.74 -41.50 24.28
N SER A 2 30.06 -41.44 23.12
CA SER A 2 30.39 -40.50 22.05
C SER A 2 29.66 -39.18 22.29
N SER A 3 30.42 -38.09 22.35
CA SER A 3 29.94 -36.72 22.50
C SER A 3 29.33 -36.23 21.18
N ASN A 4 28.01 -36.01 21.16
CA ASN A 4 27.34 -35.31 20.06
C ASN A 4 27.75 -33.83 20.09
N LYS A 5 28.51 -33.41 19.08
CA LYS A 5 28.66 -31.99 18.73
C LYS A 5 27.36 -31.51 18.11
N ILE A 6 26.67 -30.59 18.78
CA ILE A 6 25.61 -29.80 18.17
C ILE A 6 26.29 -28.83 17.20
N SER A 7 26.06 -29.01 15.90
CA SER A 7 26.41 -28.03 14.88
C SER A 7 25.49 -26.81 15.03
N PRO A 8 26.01 -25.58 15.04
CA PRO A 8 25.17 -24.40 14.95
C PRO A 8 24.59 -24.36 13.54
N SER A 9 23.27 -24.50 13.40
CA SER A 9 22.59 -24.31 12.12
C SER A 9 22.75 -22.84 11.72
N THR A 10 23.54 -22.65 10.69
CA THR A 10 23.88 -21.39 10.04
C THR A 10 22.63 -20.67 9.55
N SER A 11 22.65 -19.35 9.68
CA SER A 11 21.68 -18.34 9.28
C SER A 11 21.45 -18.23 7.76
N GLU A 12 21.53 -19.33 7.02
CA GLU A 12 21.43 -19.39 5.55
C GLU A 12 20.03 -19.79 5.04
N ASP A 13 19.14 -20.26 5.92
CA ASP A 13 17.77 -20.68 5.57
C ASP A 13 16.77 -19.52 5.32
N LEU A 14 17.21 -18.25 5.39
CA LEU A 14 16.35 -17.07 5.16
C LEU A 14 16.46 -16.46 3.75
N LEU A 15 17.25 -17.06 2.85
CA LEU A 15 17.50 -16.53 1.50
C LEU A 15 16.52 -17.02 0.43
N HIS A 16 15.59 -17.90 0.78
CA HIS A 16 14.57 -18.39 -0.14
C HIS A 16 13.20 -17.86 0.26
N ASP A 17 12.54 -17.21 -0.70
CA ASP A 17 11.13 -16.86 -0.57
C ASP A 17 10.34 -18.10 -0.12
N PRO A 18 9.44 -17.96 0.87
CA PRO A 18 8.71 -19.11 1.37
C PRO A 18 7.89 -19.76 0.25
N PRO A 19 7.70 -21.09 0.29
CA PRO A 19 6.85 -21.77 -0.68
C PRO A 19 5.46 -21.11 -0.77
N GLY A 20 5.07 -20.72 -1.98
CA GLY A 20 3.80 -20.01 -2.22
C GLY A 20 3.87 -18.49 -2.19
N TYR A 21 5.04 -17.89 -1.92
CA TYR A 21 5.24 -16.45 -2.15
C TYR A 21 5.08 -16.11 -3.63
N ILE A 22 4.24 -15.13 -3.92
CA ILE A 22 4.03 -14.61 -5.26
C ILE A 22 4.80 -13.29 -5.35
N LYS A 23 5.75 -13.23 -6.29
CA LYS A 23 6.54 -12.02 -6.53
C LYS A 23 5.62 -10.85 -6.90
N PRO A 24 5.98 -9.60 -6.56
CA PRO A 24 5.10 -8.45 -6.76
C PRO A 24 4.58 -8.30 -8.19
N ASN A 25 5.45 -8.52 -9.19
CA ASN A 25 5.10 -8.41 -10.61
C ASN A 25 4.19 -9.55 -11.13
N MET A 26 3.92 -10.56 -10.32
CA MET A 26 3.06 -11.71 -10.63
C MET A 26 1.77 -11.72 -9.80
N GLN A 27 1.57 -10.74 -8.91
CA GLN A 27 0.36 -10.63 -8.09
C GLN A 27 -0.86 -10.31 -8.96
N ASP A 28 -2.01 -10.87 -8.58
CA ASP A 28 -3.29 -10.61 -9.23
C ASP A 28 -4.43 -10.68 -8.20
N PHE A 29 -4.66 -9.58 -7.48
CA PHE A 29 -5.77 -9.46 -6.55
C PHE A 29 -7.08 -9.28 -7.32
N GLN A 30 -8.08 -10.10 -6.99
CA GLN A 30 -9.40 -10.07 -7.61
C GLN A 30 -10.20 -8.84 -7.12
N LEU A 31 -9.84 -7.65 -7.60
CA LEU A 31 -10.47 -6.36 -7.31
C LEU A 31 -11.32 -5.88 -8.50
N THR A 32 -12.33 -6.66 -8.89
CA THR A 32 -13.18 -6.34 -10.05
C THR A 32 -14.27 -5.30 -9.77
N ASP A 33 -14.40 -4.86 -8.52
CA ASP A 33 -15.44 -3.96 -8.03
C ASP A 33 -14.94 -2.57 -7.61
N VAL A 34 -13.63 -2.35 -7.70
CA VAL A 34 -12.98 -1.06 -7.42
C VAL A 34 -11.98 -0.80 -8.53
N GLY A 35 -12.12 0.34 -9.20
CA GLY A 35 -11.14 0.83 -10.15
C GLY A 35 -11.01 2.34 -10.09
N MET A 36 -10.37 2.92 -11.10
CA MET A 36 -10.11 4.36 -11.16
C MET A 36 -11.39 5.22 -11.10
N VAL A 37 -12.51 4.74 -11.64
CA VAL A 37 -13.78 5.48 -11.65
C VAL A 37 -14.34 5.59 -10.23
N GLU A 38 -14.37 4.48 -9.48
CA GLU A 38 -14.84 4.44 -8.10
C GLU A 38 -13.91 5.25 -7.18
N LEU A 39 -12.59 5.15 -7.38
CA LEU A 39 -11.60 5.92 -6.65
C LEU A 39 -11.81 7.43 -6.82
N LYS A 40 -12.01 7.92 -8.06
CA LYS A 40 -12.18 9.36 -8.36
C LYS A 40 -13.54 9.92 -7.94
N ASN A 41 -14.56 9.07 -7.82
CA ASN A 41 -15.93 9.50 -7.55
C ASN A 41 -16.38 9.03 -6.15
N ASP A 42 -17.09 7.90 -6.08
CA ASP A 42 -17.81 7.46 -4.89
C ASP A 42 -16.93 7.33 -3.65
N ILE A 43 -15.70 6.81 -3.81
CA ILE A 43 -14.78 6.59 -2.69
C ILE A 43 -14.14 7.90 -2.24
N SER A 44 -13.76 8.77 -3.19
CA SER A 44 -13.30 10.14 -2.88
C SER A 44 -14.37 10.93 -2.13
N GLN A 45 -15.64 10.81 -2.54
CA GLN A 45 -16.76 11.47 -1.86
C GLN A 45 -16.95 10.92 -0.44
N ALA A 46 -16.90 9.60 -0.26
CA ALA A 46 -17.07 8.97 1.05
C ALA A 46 -15.96 9.34 2.03
N LEU A 47 -14.72 9.47 1.56
CA LEU A 47 -13.56 9.86 2.37
C LEU A 47 -13.39 11.39 2.49
N GLU A 48 -14.29 12.17 1.88
CA GLU A 48 -14.23 13.64 1.84
C GLU A 48 -12.88 14.18 1.34
N VAL A 49 -12.28 13.49 0.37
CA VAL A 49 -10.96 13.81 -0.19
C VAL A 49 -10.90 13.48 -1.67
N GLN A 50 -10.33 14.38 -2.47
CA GLN A 50 -10.15 14.14 -3.90
C GLN A 50 -8.93 13.26 -4.15
N TYR A 51 -9.13 12.10 -4.80
CA TYR A 51 -8.05 11.22 -5.21
C TYR A 51 -7.03 11.95 -6.11
N LEU A 52 -5.74 11.77 -5.79
CA LEU A 52 -4.58 12.38 -6.45
C LEU A 52 -4.50 13.91 -6.34
N SER A 53 -5.26 14.53 -5.44
CA SER A 53 -5.09 15.96 -5.13
C SER A 53 -3.80 16.20 -4.34
N PRO A 54 -3.30 17.45 -4.31
CA PRO A 54 -2.27 17.85 -3.35
C PRO A 54 -2.68 17.52 -1.91
N ALA A 55 -1.72 17.11 -1.08
CA ALA A 55 -1.91 16.80 0.33
C ALA A 55 -1.02 17.67 1.23
N VAL A 56 -1.45 17.84 2.48
CA VAL A 56 -0.59 18.35 3.56
C VAL A 56 0.25 17.18 4.07
N PHE A 57 1.56 17.38 4.17
CA PHE A 57 2.51 16.33 4.55
C PHE A 57 3.66 16.92 5.39
N PRO A 58 4.12 16.25 6.46
CA PRO A 58 3.56 15.02 7.01
C PRO A 58 2.17 15.25 7.61
N SER A 59 1.42 14.18 7.78
CA SER A 59 0.10 14.15 8.41
C SER A 59 0.14 13.26 9.66
N THR A 60 -1.00 13.06 10.31
CA THR A 60 -1.06 12.42 11.63
C THR A 60 -1.95 11.18 11.65
N PHE A 61 -1.62 10.26 12.54
CA PHE A 61 -2.49 9.16 12.94
C PHE A 61 -3.37 9.59 14.14
N PRO A 62 -4.54 8.97 14.35
CA PRO A 62 -5.13 7.89 13.56
C PRO A 62 -5.75 8.38 12.25
N VAL A 63 -5.72 7.54 11.22
CA VAL A 63 -6.38 7.80 9.94
C VAL A 63 -7.62 6.93 9.82
N LYS A 64 -8.76 7.55 9.55
CA LYS A 64 -10.04 6.86 9.38
C LYS A 64 -10.23 6.44 7.92
N GLY A 65 -10.82 5.26 7.75
CA GLY A 65 -11.26 4.74 6.46
C GLY A 65 -12.69 4.19 6.55
N HIS A 66 -13.24 3.83 5.39
CA HIS A 66 -14.59 3.31 5.26
C HIS A 66 -14.61 1.89 4.67
N ILE A 67 -15.55 1.08 5.12
CA ILE A 67 -15.85 -0.23 4.54
C ILE A 67 -16.79 -0.02 3.36
N PHE A 68 -16.27 -0.11 2.14
CA PHE A 68 -16.98 0.24 0.91
C PHE A 68 -17.56 -0.98 0.17
N GLY A 69 -18.72 -0.77 -0.45
CA GLY A 69 -19.35 -1.74 -1.34
C GLY A 69 -19.82 -3.04 -0.67
N LYS A 70 -20.34 -3.96 -1.51
CA LYS A 70 -20.85 -5.26 -1.07
C LYS A 70 -19.74 -6.25 -0.72
N ASN A 71 -18.55 -6.08 -1.31
CA ASN A 71 -17.37 -6.88 -0.99
C ASN A 71 -16.60 -6.34 0.23
N HIS A 72 -17.12 -5.29 0.88
CA HIS A 72 -16.59 -4.76 2.15
C HIS A 72 -15.11 -4.38 2.08
N ARG A 73 -14.70 -3.70 1.00
CA ARG A 73 -13.32 -3.24 0.78
C ARG A 73 -12.97 -2.16 1.81
N LEU A 74 -11.82 -2.29 2.45
CA LEU A 74 -11.32 -1.31 3.41
C LEU A 74 -10.64 -0.17 2.63
N MET A 75 -11.34 0.93 2.41
CA MET A 75 -10.82 2.08 1.67
C MET A 75 -10.30 3.17 2.61
N ILE A 76 -9.08 3.66 2.39
CA ILE A 76 -8.46 4.71 3.20
C ILE A 76 -7.68 5.70 2.34
N ASN A 77 -7.70 6.97 2.71
CA ASN A 77 -6.82 7.99 2.14
C ASN A 77 -5.59 8.16 3.00
N LEU A 78 -4.41 8.19 2.39
CA LEU A 78 -3.14 8.48 3.04
C LEU A 78 -2.41 9.58 2.26
N ALA A 79 -1.82 10.53 2.98
CA ALA A 79 -0.97 11.55 2.38
C ALA A 79 0.38 10.92 2.07
N CYS A 80 0.79 10.88 0.80
CA CYS A 80 2.00 10.20 0.35
C CYS A 80 2.96 11.15 -0.35
N SER A 81 4.25 10.96 -0.13
CA SER A 81 5.31 11.66 -0.86
C SER A 81 6.41 10.69 -1.25
N ARG A 82 6.98 10.84 -2.45
CA ARG A 82 8.10 9.99 -2.88
C ARG A 82 9.35 10.37 -2.10
N GLN A 83 10.06 9.38 -1.57
CA GLN A 83 11.37 9.60 -0.97
C GLN A 83 12.40 9.94 -2.07
N THR A 84 12.96 11.14 -2.02
CA THR A 84 14.00 11.60 -2.95
C THR A 84 14.77 12.78 -2.33
N GLU A 85 15.99 13.03 -2.82
CA GLU A 85 16.81 14.19 -2.41
C GLU A 85 16.27 15.52 -2.95
N LYS A 86 15.34 15.48 -3.92
CA LYS A 86 14.70 16.66 -4.51
C LYS A 86 13.32 16.85 -3.91
N GLU A 87 12.76 18.04 -4.07
CA GLU A 87 11.36 18.28 -3.72
C GLU A 87 10.44 17.33 -4.52
N ALA A 88 9.53 16.67 -3.81
CA ALA A 88 8.52 15.79 -4.37
C ALA A 88 7.12 16.25 -3.93
N PRO A 89 6.12 16.13 -4.81
CA PRO A 89 4.76 16.47 -4.43
C PRO A 89 4.24 15.53 -3.35
N ALA A 90 3.51 16.08 -2.38
CA ALA A 90 2.67 15.32 -1.48
C ALA A 90 1.26 15.20 -2.08
N VAL A 91 0.74 13.97 -2.12
CA VAL A 91 -0.48 13.62 -2.85
C VAL A 91 -1.39 12.74 -1.98
N ASN A 92 -2.70 12.99 -2.04
CA ASN A 92 -3.72 12.12 -1.44
C ASN A 92 -3.90 10.87 -2.29
N ILE A 93 -3.49 9.71 -1.75
CA ILE A 93 -3.63 8.42 -2.41
C ILE A 93 -4.63 7.58 -1.63
N ILE A 94 -5.65 7.09 -2.33
CA ILE A 94 -6.65 6.18 -1.77
C ILE A 94 -6.19 4.75 -2.02
N PHE A 95 -6.13 3.97 -0.96
CA PHE A 95 -5.73 2.57 -0.96
C PHE A 95 -6.89 1.66 -0.58
N VAL A 96 -6.92 0.47 -1.16
CA VAL A 96 -7.55 -0.71 -0.57
C VAL A 96 -6.56 -1.29 0.45
N VAL A 97 -6.97 -1.44 1.71
CA VAL A 97 -6.17 -2.17 2.71
C VAL A 97 -6.42 -3.66 2.53
N ASP A 98 -5.38 -4.41 2.18
CA ASP A 98 -5.44 -5.85 1.96
C ASP A 98 -4.39 -6.57 2.82
N THR A 99 -4.86 -7.15 3.93
CA THR A 99 -3.99 -7.91 4.85
C THR A 99 -3.53 -9.25 4.26
N GLY A 100 -4.06 -9.67 3.12
CA GLY A 100 -3.59 -10.82 2.36
C GLY A 100 -2.48 -10.48 1.37
N SER A 101 -2.25 -9.20 1.09
CA SER A 101 -1.16 -8.75 0.23
C SER A 101 0.15 -8.68 1.01
N PRO A 102 1.22 -9.37 0.57
CA PRO A 102 2.53 -9.25 1.22
C PRO A 102 3.18 -7.89 1.00
N ASP A 103 2.91 -7.25 -0.14
CA ASP A 103 3.56 -6.03 -0.59
C ASP A 103 2.55 -4.89 -0.83
N THR A 104 3.02 -3.66 -0.80
CA THR A 104 2.21 -2.46 -1.12
C THR A 104 2.35 -2.10 -2.59
N PHE A 105 1.23 -1.74 -3.24
CA PHE A 105 1.17 -1.48 -4.68
C PHE A 105 0.57 -0.12 -5.01
N LEU A 106 1.07 0.48 -6.09
CA LEU A 106 0.62 1.73 -6.66
C LEU A 106 0.22 1.55 -8.12
N SER A 107 -0.92 2.13 -8.47
CA SER A 107 -1.34 2.29 -9.85
C SER A 107 -0.39 3.21 -10.63
N LYS A 108 -0.40 3.11 -11.97
CA LYS A 108 0.36 4.03 -12.85
C LYS A 108 0.04 5.50 -12.56
N ASP A 109 -1.23 5.84 -12.36
CA ASP A 109 -1.69 7.21 -12.05
C ASP A 109 -1.10 7.73 -10.73
N ALA A 110 -1.06 6.90 -9.68
CA ALA A 110 -0.46 7.27 -8.40
C ALA A 110 1.06 7.46 -8.50
N VAL A 111 1.75 6.60 -9.26
CA VAL A 111 3.19 6.73 -9.54
C VAL A 111 3.49 8.05 -10.25
N GLU A 112 2.73 8.42 -11.28
CA GLU A 112 2.90 9.69 -11.98
C GLU A 112 2.64 10.90 -11.08
N ALA A 113 1.63 10.83 -10.23
CA ALA A 113 1.33 11.89 -9.27
C ALA A 113 2.49 12.10 -8.27
N LEU A 114 3.05 11.01 -7.73
CA LEU A 114 4.22 11.05 -6.84
C LEU A 114 5.52 11.50 -7.54
N ILE A 115 5.65 11.23 -8.84
CA ILE A 115 6.76 11.73 -9.66
C ILE A 115 6.56 13.22 -10.02
N GLY A 116 5.30 13.69 -10.05
CA GLY A 116 4.91 15.06 -10.41
C GLY A 116 4.83 15.30 -11.93
N LYS A 117 4.85 14.24 -12.75
CA LYS A 117 4.72 14.32 -14.20
C LYS A 117 4.36 12.97 -14.81
N LYS A 118 3.84 13.00 -16.04
CA LYS A 118 3.66 11.80 -16.88
C LYS A 118 5.01 11.13 -17.15
N VAL A 119 5.03 9.80 -17.17
CA VAL A 119 6.25 9.01 -17.43
C VAL A 119 6.00 7.96 -18.50
N GLU A 120 6.96 7.77 -19.39
CA GLU A 120 6.90 6.74 -20.43
C GLU A 120 7.41 5.39 -19.92
N ASN A 121 8.43 5.42 -19.05
CA ASN A 121 9.05 4.24 -18.45
C ASN A 121 8.78 4.24 -16.95
N PHE A 122 7.89 3.36 -16.52
CA PHE A 122 7.53 3.22 -15.11
C PHE A 122 8.62 2.45 -14.37
N PRO A 123 9.06 2.93 -13.19
CA PRO A 123 9.89 2.12 -12.31
C PRO A 123 9.07 0.93 -11.80
N SER A 124 9.74 -0.21 -11.55
CA SER A 124 9.08 -1.39 -10.97
C SER A 124 8.65 -1.19 -9.52
N SER A 125 9.28 -0.26 -8.81
CA SER A 125 8.93 0.16 -7.45
C SER A 125 9.44 1.57 -7.14
N LEU A 126 8.88 2.19 -6.10
CA LEU A 126 9.28 3.47 -5.55
C LEU A 126 9.31 3.38 -4.02
N TYR A 127 10.27 4.06 -3.39
CA TYR A 127 10.21 4.31 -1.95
C TYR A 127 9.30 5.50 -1.68
N VAL A 128 8.27 5.31 -0.86
CA VAL A 128 7.22 6.29 -0.58
C VAL A 128 7.08 6.48 0.92
N LEU A 129 7.12 7.73 1.36
CA LEU A 129 6.75 8.13 2.71
C LEU A 129 5.22 8.18 2.77
N ILE A 130 4.62 7.44 3.69
CA ILE A 130 3.17 7.26 3.79
C ILE A 130 2.71 7.83 5.12
N GLN A 131 1.85 8.84 5.06
CA GLN A 131 1.27 9.59 6.18
C GLN A 131 2.28 10.38 7.04
N ASP A 132 3.43 9.80 7.40
CA ASP A 132 4.50 10.45 8.15
C ASP A 132 5.87 10.31 7.43
N GLU A 133 6.90 10.94 8.00
CA GLU A 133 8.26 11.01 7.44
C GLU A 133 9.24 10.01 8.07
N GLU A 134 8.80 9.15 8.99
CA GLU A 134 9.71 8.31 9.77
C GLU A 134 10.33 7.19 8.94
N ARG A 135 9.54 6.61 8.03
CA ARG A 135 9.96 5.45 7.24
C ARG A 135 9.34 5.46 5.85
N ALA A 136 10.18 5.25 4.84
CA ALA A 136 9.71 5.02 3.49
C ALA A 136 9.43 3.53 3.27
N ILE A 137 8.34 3.25 2.58
CA ILE A 137 7.91 1.90 2.18
C ILE A 137 8.21 1.69 0.71
N GLN A 138 8.76 0.53 0.38
CA GLN A 138 8.94 0.12 -1.02
C GLN A 138 7.57 -0.26 -1.60
N CYS A 139 6.99 0.63 -2.39
CA CYS A 139 5.73 0.40 -3.08
C CYS A 139 6.02 -0.09 -4.51
N HIS A 140 5.41 -1.20 -4.90
CA HIS A 140 5.54 -1.80 -6.23
C HIS A 140 4.54 -1.20 -7.22
N LEU A 141 4.88 -1.20 -8.51
CA LEU A 141 3.90 -0.89 -9.54
C LEU A 141 2.88 -2.03 -9.66
N SER A 142 1.58 -1.72 -9.64
CA SER A 142 0.52 -2.70 -9.89
C SER A 142 0.72 -3.37 -11.26
N PRO A 143 0.69 -4.71 -11.37
CA PRO A 143 0.93 -5.40 -12.65
C PRO A 143 -0.12 -5.04 -13.71
N GLU A 144 0.33 -4.69 -14.91
CA GLU A 144 -0.51 -4.11 -15.98
C GLU A 144 -1.66 -5.00 -16.45
N HIS A 145 -1.51 -6.33 -16.35
CA HIS A 145 -2.52 -7.30 -16.77
C HIS A 145 -3.29 -7.92 -15.60
N SER A 146 -3.16 -7.36 -14.39
CA SER A 146 -3.90 -7.79 -13.21
C SER A 146 -5.28 -7.12 -13.13
N HIS A 147 -6.15 -7.68 -12.29
CA HIS A 147 -7.46 -7.12 -11.97
C HIS A 147 -7.40 -5.90 -11.02
N PHE A 148 -6.20 -5.41 -10.69
CA PHE A 148 -6.01 -4.25 -9.82
C PHE A 148 -5.00 -3.23 -10.38
N ALA A 149 -4.70 -3.29 -11.68
CA ALA A 149 -3.69 -2.45 -12.33
C ALA A 149 -3.90 -0.92 -12.11
N ASP A 150 -5.15 -0.51 -11.91
CA ASP A 150 -5.59 0.88 -11.70
C ASP A 150 -5.94 1.20 -10.24
N VAL A 151 -5.65 0.28 -9.31
CA VAL A 151 -5.92 0.41 -7.88
C VAL A 151 -4.60 0.45 -7.09
N ASN A 152 -4.61 1.15 -5.96
CA ASN A 152 -3.51 1.12 -4.99
C ASN A 152 -3.87 0.18 -3.85
N VAL A 153 -2.93 -0.66 -3.44
CA VAL A 153 -3.12 -1.67 -2.39
C VAL A 153 -2.15 -1.39 -1.27
N LEU A 154 -2.64 -1.19 -0.05
CA LEU A 154 -1.81 -1.12 1.14
C LEU A 154 -1.67 -2.54 1.71
N GLY A 155 -0.48 -3.11 1.54
CA GLY A 155 -0.17 -4.47 1.95
C GLY A 155 0.25 -4.58 3.41
N MET A 156 0.51 -5.81 3.84
CA MET A 156 0.99 -6.11 5.19
C MET A 156 2.39 -5.57 5.46
N ASP A 157 3.26 -5.45 4.44
CA ASP A 157 4.57 -4.79 4.55
C ASP A 157 4.45 -3.40 5.18
N SER A 158 3.58 -2.54 4.65
CA SER A 158 3.34 -1.19 5.17
C SER A 158 2.84 -1.24 6.62
N ILE A 159 1.86 -2.11 6.89
CA ILE A 159 1.26 -2.23 8.22
C ILE A 159 2.32 -2.64 9.26
N THR A 160 3.15 -3.64 8.93
CA THR A 160 4.18 -4.14 9.85
C THR A 160 5.35 -3.17 10.00
N ASP A 161 5.84 -2.60 8.90
CA ASP A 161 7.03 -1.76 8.89
C ASP A 161 6.81 -0.40 9.54
N MET A 162 5.59 0.12 9.44
CA MET A 162 5.16 1.37 10.08
C MET A 162 4.61 1.15 11.50
N GLY A 163 4.49 -0.10 11.96
CA GLY A 163 4.00 -0.44 13.30
C GLY A 163 2.51 -0.12 13.52
N LEU A 164 1.68 -0.27 12.49
CA LEU A 164 0.28 0.16 12.52
C LEU A 164 -0.65 -0.89 13.14
N MET A 165 -1.68 -0.41 13.83
CA MET A 165 -2.82 -1.18 14.29
C MET A 165 -4.06 -0.89 13.42
N LEU A 166 -4.58 -1.94 12.77
CA LEU A 166 -5.86 -1.91 12.05
C LEU A 166 -7.03 -2.22 13.01
N ALA A 167 -7.91 -1.25 13.22
CA ALA A 167 -9.12 -1.41 14.03
C ALA A 167 -10.38 -1.29 13.16
N VAL A 168 -11.16 -2.36 13.04
CA VAL A 168 -12.34 -2.42 12.15
C VAL A 168 -13.63 -2.45 12.96
N ASN A 169 -14.58 -1.57 12.61
CA ASN A 169 -15.93 -1.55 13.15
C ASN A 169 -16.96 -1.91 12.06
N GLY A 170 -17.31 -3.19 12.00
CA GLY A 170 -18.29 -3.68 11.03
C GLY A 170 -19.70 -3.12 11.19
N LYS A 171 -20.05 -2.57 12.37
CA LYS A 171 -21.37 -1.98 12.64
C LYS A 171 -21.48 -0.58 12.08
N THR A 172 -20.45 0.26 12.25
CA THR A 172 -20.43 1.61 11.68
C THR A 172 -19.92 1.65 10.24
N LYS A 173 -19.39 0.51 9.73
CA LYS A 173 -18.75 0.43 8.41
C LYS A 173 -17.57 1.38 8.28
N GLU A 174 -16.81 1.50 9.36
CA GLU A 174 -15.61 2.31 9.46
C GLU A 174 -14.45 1.46 9.96
N PHE A 175 -13.24 1.92 9.70
CA PHE A 175 -12.03 1.40 10.33
C PHE A 175 -11.02 2.52 10.53
N ALA A 176 -9.95 2.23 11.27
CA ALA A 176 -8.83 3.16 11.41
C ALA A 176 -7.50 2.42 11.39
N LEU A 177 -6.49 3.09 10.84
CA LEU A 177 -5.08 2.77 11.07
C LEU A 177 -4.57 3.69 12.18
N ASN A 178 -3.95 3.09 13.18
CA ASN A 178 -3.41 3.76 14.37
C ASN A 178 -1.93 3.43 14.47
N LYS A 179 -1.15 4.31 15.11
CA LYS A 179 0.26 4.11 15.42
C LYS A 179 0.45 4.23 16.92
#